data_AF-A0A438XQ25-F1
#
_entry.id   AF-A0A438XQ25-F1
#
_cell.length_a   1.000
_cell.length_b   1.000
_cell.length_c   1.000
_cell.angle_alpha   90.00
_cell.angle_beta   90.00
_cell.angle_gamma   90.00
#
_symmetry.space_group_name_H-M   'P 1'
#
loop_
_entity.id
_entity.type
_entity.pdbx_description
1 polymer ?
#
loop_
_entity_poly.entity_id
_entity_poly.type
_entity_poly.pdbx_seq_one_letter_code
_entity_poly.pdbx_strand_id
1 'polypeptide(L)'
;HTPSQELANAYLLQYAKERQMDFSFFSLKDTTWKELYKNKDKLERPFYIMHLEELKKDEQLKLLELARSCPIVLSYTHKEPLEFPKIVSIECGNKPLSLFNNHTTFLSIQEYEKEAIKHFSSVCTDTELANKLGISRKSLWEKRRKYNLPRK
;
A
#
# COMPACT_ATOMS: atom_id res chain seq x y z
N HIS A 1 12.14 2.34 -7.99
CA HIS A 1 11.29 1.14 -7.94
C HIS A 1 10.46 1.22 -6.68
N THR A 2 9.20 1.60 -6.83
CA THR A 2 8.30 1.83 -5.70
C THR A 2 7.69 0.48 -5.29
N PRO A 3 7.95 -0.03 -4.07
CA PRO A 3 7.36 -1.28 -3.59
C PRO A 3 5.81 -1.27 -3.66
N SER A 4 5.20 -0.08 -3.66
CA SER A 4 3.77 0.12 -3.89
C SER A 4 3.27 -0.40 -5.24
N GLN A 5 4.05 -0.24 -6.32
CA GLN A 5 3.63 -0.70 -7.65
C GLN A 5 3.69 -2.22 -7.75
N GLU A 6 4.70 -2.86 -7.14
CA GLU A 6 4.81 -4.32 -7.09
C GLU A 6 3.64 -4.94 -6.31
N LEU A 7 3.22 -4.32 -5.21
CA LEU A 7 2.03 -4.72 -4.46
C LEU A 7 0.74 -4.54 -5.27
N ALA A 8 0.61 -3.43 -5.99
CA ALA A 8 -0.54 -3.21 -6.89
C ALA A 8 -0.60 -4.26 -8.00
N ASN A 9 0.55 -4.61 -8.59
CA ASN A 9 0.66 -5.66 -9.59
C ASN A 9 0.28 -7.03 -8.99
N ALA A 10 0.80 -7.36 -7.81
CA ALA A 10 0.50 -8.63 -7.13
C ALA A 10 -0.99 -8.76 -6.78
N TYR A 11 -1.61 -7.69 -6.29
CA TYR A 11 -3.05 -7.64 -6.01
C TYR A 11 -3.88 -7.90 -7.27
N LEU A 12 -3.52 -7.25 -8.39
CA LEU A 12 -4.23 -7.48 -9.64
C LEU A 12 -4.06 -8.92 -10.13
N LEU A 13 -2.84 -9.47 -10.08
CA LEU A 13 -2.59 -10.86 -10.51
C LEU A 13 -3.41 -11.85 -9.68
N GLN A 14 -3.54 -11.60 -8.37
CA GLN A 14 -4.42 -12.41 -7.51
C GLN A 14 -5.89 -12.28 -7.92
N TYR A 15 -6.37 -11.05 -8.13
CA TYR A 15 -7.74 -10.81 -8.59
C TYR A 15 -8.03 -11.49 -9.94
N ALA A 16 -7.10 -11.40 -10.88
CA ALA A 16 -7.16 -12.04 -12.19
C ALA A 16 -7.29 -13.57 -12.06
N LYS A 17 -6.48 -14.18 -11.18
CA LYS A 17 -6.52 -15.61 -10.90
C LYS A 17 -7.84 -16.07 -10.29
N GLU A 18 -8.36 -15.33 -9.30
CA GLU A 18 -9.63 -15.66 -8.63
C GLU A 18 -10.84 -15.55 -9.56
N ARG A 19 -10.80 -14.58 -10.49
CA ARG A 19 -11.90 -14.30 -11.43
C ARG A 19 -11.74 -14.96 -12.80
N GLN A 20 -10.63 -15.67 -13.04
CA GLN A 20 -10.25 -16.21 -14.36
C GLN A 20 -10.34 -15.14 -15.47
N MET A 21 -9.76 -13.97 -15.23
CA MET A 21 -9.75 -12.86 -16.17
C MET A 21 -8.34 -12.62 -16.70
N ASP A 22 -8.22 -12.42 -18.02
CA ASP A 22 -6.96 -12.05 -18.65
C ASP A 22 -6.85 -10.54 -18.79
N PHE A 23 -5.78 -9.96 -18.24
CA PHE A 23 -5.49 -8.53 -18.35
C PHE A 23 -4.40 -8.26 -19.38
N SER A 24 -4.58 -7.20 -20.18
CA SER A 24 -3.52 -6.67 -21.04
C SER A 24 -2.74 -5.59 -20.29
N PHE A 25 -1.46 -5.84 -20.03
CA PHE A 25 -0.57 -4.95 -19.29
C PHE A 25 -0.04 -3.83 -20.19
N PHE A 26 -0.11 -2.60 -19.70
CA PHE A 26 0.45 -1.41 -20.34
C PHE A 26 1.14 -0.51 -19.33
N SER A 27 2.26 0.06 -19.74
CA SER A 27 3.07 0.98 -18.94
C SER A 27 3.10 2.34 -19.63
N LEU A 28 2.71 3.39 -18.91
CA LEU A 28 2.71 4.76 -19.44
C LEU A 28 4.12 5.37 -19.54
N LYS A 29 5.15 4.68 -19.03
CA LYS A 29 6.56 5.04 -19.23
C LYS A 29 7.03 4.76 -20.66
N ASP A 30 6.52 3.69 -21.24
CA ASP A 30 7.02 3.14 -22.50
C ASP A 30 6.14 3.54 -23.69
N THR A 31 4.90 3.98 -23.44
CA THR A 31 3.90 4.21 -24.49
C THR A 31 2.88 5.27 -24.10
N THR A 32 2.42 6.04 -25.10
CA THR A 32 1.32 7.00 -24.89
C THR A 32 0.00 6.25 -24.77
N TRP A 33 -0.83 6.56 -23.75
CA TRP A 33 -2.15 5.95 -23.55
C TRP A 33 -3.08 6.00 -24.78
N LYS A 34 -2.83 6.95 -25.70
CA LYS A 34 -3.56 7.10 -26.97
C LYS A 34 -3.36 5.94 -27.94
N GLU A 35 -2.25 5.21 -27.84
CA GLU A 35 -2.00 4.04 -28.71
C GLU A 35 -2.88 2.84 -28.36
N LEU A 36 -3.40 2.79 -27.13
CA LEU A 36 -4.41 1.81 -26.71
C LEU A 36 -5.66 1.89 -27.58
N TYR A 37 -5.99 3.09 -28.05
CA TYR A 37 -7.20 3.37 -28.83
C TYR A 37 -7.02 3.15 -30.33
N LYS A 38 -5.77 3.10 -30.83
CA LYS A 38 -5.52 2.73 -32.24
C LYS A 38 -5.84 1.26 -32.50
N ASN A 39 -5.77 0.42 -31.48
CA ASN A 39 -6.10 -1.00 -31.53
C ASN A 39 -7.43 -1.28 -30.81
N LYS A 40 -8.52 -0.65 -31.29
CA LYS A 40 -9.88 -0.86 -30.74
C LYS A 40 -10.30 -2.32 -30.69
N ASP A 41 -9.78 -3.18 -31.56
CA ASP A 41 -10.01 -4.63 -31.57
C ASP A 41 -9.54 -5.37 -30.31
N LYS A 42 -8.70 -4.74 -29.46
CA LYS A 42 -8.23 -5.32 -28.19
C LYS A 42 -9.11 -4.98 -26.97
N LEU A 43 -10.22 -4.25 -27.16
CA LEU A 43 -11.14 -3.87 -26.08
C LEU A 43 -11.98 -5.01 -25.48
N GLU A 44 -11.91 -6.22 -26.04
CA GLU A 44 -12.56 -7.40 -25.44
C GLU A 44 -11.95 -7.80 -24.10
N ARG A 45 -10.73 -7.38 -23.80
CA ARG A 45 -10.02 -7.74 -22.57
C ARG A 45 -9.79 -6.52 -21.68
N PRO A 46 -9.93 -6.65 -20.36
CA PRO A 46 -9.64 -5.55 -19.47
C PRO A 46 -8.16 -5.13 -19.55
N PHE A 47 -7.92 -3.83 -19.55
CA PHE A 47 -6.56 -3.28 -19.58
C PHE A 47 -6.08 -2.99 -18.16
N TYR A 48 -4.82 -3.29 -17.89
CA TYR A 48 -4.12 -2.79 -16.72
C TYR A 48 -3.07 -1.79 -17.13
N ILE A 49 -3.26 -0.53 -16.75
CA ILE A 49 -2.40 0.58 -17.11
C ILE A 49 -1.64 1.04 -15.86
N MET A 50 -0.33 1.02 -15.95
CA MET A 50 0.58 1.41 -14.87
C MET A 50 1.15 2.80 -15.06
N HIS A 51 1.58 3.41 -13.95
CA HIS A 51 2.30 4.68 -13.89
C HIS A 51 1.46 5.89 -14.35
N LEU A 52 0.23 6.00 -13.85
CA LEU A 52 -0.64 7.16 -14.13
C LEU A 52 0.01 8.51 -13.71
N GLU A 53 0.96 8.48 -12.78
CA GLU A 53 1.79 9.62 -12.37
C GLU A 53 2.62 10.27 -13.49
N GLU A 54 2.94 9.54 -14.57
CA GLU A 54 3.73 10.07 -15.69
C GLU A 54 2.91 11.02 -16.59
N LEU A 55 1.58 10.98 -16.48
CA LEU A 55 0.70 11.83 -17.25
C LEU A 55 0.43 13.17 -16.57
N LYS A 56 0.27 14.22 -17.39
CA LYS A 56 -0.21 15.53 -16.93
C LYS A 56 -1.65 15.42 -16.44
N LYS A 57 -2.05 16.29 -15.50
CA LYS A 57 -3.40 16.32 -14.91
C LYS A 57 -4.53 16.32 -15.96
N ASP A 58 -4.38 17.09 -17.04
CA ASP A 58 -5.37 17.15 -18.14
C ASP A 58 -5.57 15.80 -18.84
N GLU A 59 -4.48 15.06 -19.08
CA GLU A 59 -4.53 13.74 -19.72
C GLU A 59 -4.98 12.65 -18.74
N GLN A 60 -4.68 12.79 -17.44
CA GLN A 60 -5.21 11.92 -16.38
C GLN A 60 -6.74 12.01 -16.34
N LEU A 61 -7.32 13.21 -16.37
CA LEU A 61 -8.77 13.40 -16.37
C LEU A 61 -9.45 12.75 -17.58
N LYS A 62 -8.87 12.91 -18.78
CA LYS A 62 -9.37 12.23 -20.00
C LYS A 62 -9.34 10.71 -19.86
N LEU A 63 -8.24 10.16 -19.33
CA LEU A 63 -8.11 8.72 -19.14
C LEU A 63 -9.09 8.19 -18.07
N LEU A 64 -9.32 8.95 -17.00
CA LEU A 64 -10.31 8.62 -15.95
C LEU A 64 -11.73 8.63 -16.51
N GLU A 65 -12.09 9.63 -17.31
CA GLU A 65 -13.39 9.69 -17.96
C GLU A 65 -13.62 8.46 -18.84
N LEU A 66 -12.60 8.01 -19.56
CA LEU A 66 -12.63 6.80 -20.37
C LEU A 66 -12.72 5.52 -19.53
N ALA A 67 -12.04 5.47 -18.38
CA ALA A 67 -12.12 4.35 -17.44
C ALA A 67 -13.52 4.18 -16.82
N ARG A 68 -14.43 5.16 -16.96
CA ARG A 68 -15.85 4.97 -16.57
C ARG A 68 -16.63 4.11 -17.55
N SER A 69 -16.22 4.10 -18.82
CA SER A 69 -16.94 3.44 -19.92
C SER A 69 -16.26 2.15 -20.38
N CYS A 70 -14.94 2.03 -20.17
CA CYS A 70 -14.15 0.87 -20.57
C CYS A 70 -13.66 0.05 -19.36
N PRO A 71 -13.46 -1.28 -19.49
CA PRO A 71 -12.91 -2.12 -18.43
C PRO A 71 -11.41 -1.87 -18.26
N ILE A 72 -11.05 -0.78 -17.58
CA ILE A 72 -9.66 -0.36 -17.35
C ILE A 72 -9.38 -0.38 -15.85
N VAL A 73 -8.27 -0.98 -15.47
CA VAL A 73 -7.68 -0.88 -14.13
C VAL A 73 -6.46 0.01 -14.23
N LEU A 74 -6.41 1.05 -13.40
CA LEU A 74 -5.32 2.02 -13.37
C LEU A 74 -4.52 1.82 -12.08
N SER A 75 -3.20 1.82 -12.18
CA SER A 75 -2.33 2.00 -11.02
C SER A 75 -1.84 3.44 -10.93
N TYR A 76 -1.87 3.98 -9.73
CA TYR A 76 -1.45 5.34 -9.45
C TYR A 76 -0.65 5.34 -8.14
N THR A 77 0.59 5.81 -8.19
CA THR A 77 1.48 5.77 -7.01
C THR A 77 1.67 7.13 -6.35
N HIS A 78 1.07 8.19 -6.88
CA HIS A 78 1.21 9.54 -6.33
C HIS A 78 0.36 9.75 -5.06
N LYS A 79 0.76 10.74 -4.25
CA LYS A 79 0.09 11.08 -2.97
C LYS A 79 -1.07 12.07 -3.13
N GLU A 80 -1.33 12.55 -4.34
CA GLU A 80 -2.45 13.47 -4.56
C GLU A 80 -3.77 12.69 -4.53
N PRO A 81 -4.80 13.19 -3.84
CA PRO A 81 -6.10 12.56 -3.87
C PRO A 81 -6.68 12.64 -5.28
N LEU A 82 -7.04 11.49 -5.82
CA LEU A 82 -7.70 11.36 -7.12
C LEU A 82 -9.16 11.01 -6.85
N GLU A 83 -10.10 11.79 -7.38
CA GLU A 83 -11.53 11.53 -7.14
C GLU A 83 -12.08 10.61 -8.24
N PHE A 84 -12.30 9.34 -7.88
CA PHE A 84 -12.89 8.34 -8.77
C PHE A 84 -13.78 7.38 -7.95
N PRO A 85 -14.96 6.98 -8.47
CA PRO A 85 -15.95 6.25 -7.67
C PRO A 85 -15.52 4.83 -7.24
N LYS A 86 -14.53 4.23 -7.92
CA LYS A 86 -14.02 2.89 -7.60
C LYS A 86 -12.50 2.94 -7.44
N ILE A 87 -12.04 3.35 -6.26
CA ILE A 87 -10.61 3.38 -5.91
C ILE A 87 -10.33 2.29 -4.87
N VAL A 88 -9.27 1.52 -5.14
CA VAL A 88 -8.69 0.60 -4.16
C VAL A 88 -7.33 1.17 -3.78
N SER A 89 -7.21 1.67 -2.56
CA SER A 89 -5.93 2.14 -2.03
C SER A 89 -5.12 0.94 -1.53
N ILE A 90 -3.92 0.75 -2.07
CA ILE A 90 -2.98 -0.29 -1.62
C ILE A 90 -1.84 0.42 -0.91
N GLU A 91 -1.95 0.48 0.42
CA GLU A 91 -0.91 1.08 1.23
C GLU A 91 0.30 0.15 1.30
N CYS A 92 1.43 0.60 0.75
CA CYS A 92 2.72 -0.04 0.97
C CYS A 92 3.21 0.26 2.38
N GLY A 93 2.60 -0.41 3.35
CA GLY A 93 3.17 -0.51 4.67
C GLY A 93 4.39 -1.43 4.63
N ASN A 94 5.60 -0.86 4.64
CA ASN A 94 6.44 -1.21 5.78
C ASN A 94 5.55 -0.86 6.96
N LYS A 95 4.75 -1.79 7.50
CA LYS A 95 3.95 -1.48 8.68
C LYS A 95 4.96 -1.01 9.73
N PRO A 96 5.06 0.27 10.15
CA PRO A 96 5.20 0.42 11.57
C PRO A 96 3.92 -0.23 12.08
N LEU A 97 4.01 -1.43 12.65
CA LEU A 97 3.01 -1.98 13.54
C LEU A 97 1.57 -1.94 12.97
N SER A 98 0.96 -3.09 12.68
CA SER A 98 -0.49 -3.24 12.43
C SER A 98 -1.43 -2.72 13.56
N LEU A 99 -0.86 -1.98 14.52
CA LEU A 99 -1.44 -1.27 15.65
C LEU A 99 -1.91 0.14 15.28
N PHE A 100 -1.47 0.65 14.13
CA PHE A 100 -1.81 1.97 13.60
C PHE A 100 -2.90 1.92 12.51
N ASN A 101 -3.31 0.74 12.04
CA ASN A 101 -4.38 0.65 11.02
C ASN A 101 -5.78 1.05 11.54
N ASN A 102 -5.92 1.28 12.85
CA ASN A 102 -7.15 1.78 13.48
C ASN A 102 -7.08 3.29 13.77
N HIS A 103 -6.40 4.07 12.92
CA HIS A 103 -6.24 5.52 13.11
C HIS A 103 -7.55 6.29 12.87
N THR A 104 -8.43 6.28 13.86
CA THR A 104 -9.25 7.46 14.22
C THR A 104 -8.98 7.92 15.66
N THR A 105 -8.15 7.22 16.43
CA THR A 105 -7.88 7.57 17.84
C THR A 105 -6.39 7.70 18.13
N PHE A 106 -6.00 8.79 18.79
CA PHE A 106 -4.67 8.94 19.38
C PHE A 106 -4.45 7.84 20.43
N LEU A 107 -3.30 7.17 20.38
CA LEU A 107 -2.89 6.25 21.44
C LEU A 107 -2.25 7.04 22.59
N SER A 108 -2.52 6.62 23.82
CA SER A 108 -1.74 7.10 24.95
C SER A 108 -0.30 6.58 24.85
N ILE A 109 0.65 7.32 25.43
CA ILE A 109 2.07 6.93 25.46
C ILE A 109 2.22 5.49 26.03
N GLN A 110 1.43 5.16 27.05
CA GLN A 110 1.45 3.85 27.69
C GLN A 110 1.02 2.71 26.74
N GLU A 111 0.00 2.93 25.92
CA GLU A 111 -0.48 1.93 24.96
C GLU A 111 0.53 1.71 23.83
N TYR A 112 1.11 2.81 23.32
CA TYR A 112 2.20 2.73 22.34
C TYR A 112 3.38 1.91 22.89
N GLU A 113 3.82 2.19 24.11
CA GLU A 113 4.92 1.45 24.74
C GLU A 113 4.62 -0.04 24.88
N LYS A 114 3.44 -0.40 25.39
CA LYS A 114 3.04 -1.79 25.58
C LYS A 114 3.08 -2.58 24.27
N GLU A 115 2.52 -2.00 23.22
CA GLU A 115 2.38 -2.62 21.92
C GLU A 115 3.71 -2.67 21.15
N ALA A 116 4.53 -1.63 21.23
CA ALA A 116 5.90 -1.64 20.70
C ALA A 116 6.74 -2.75 21.36
N ILE A 117 6.66 -2.90 22.69
CA ILE A 117 7.39 -3.95 23.40
C ILE A 117 6.95 -5.34 22.96
N LYS A 118 5.64 -5.57 22.83
CA LYS A 118 5.08 -6.85 22.41
C LYS A 118 5.51 -7.24 20.99
N HIS A 119 5.46 -6.30 20.05
CA HIS A 119 5.75 -6.56 18.64
C HIS A 119 7.25 -6.73 18.37
N PHE A 120 8.10 -5.87 18.93
CA PHE A 120 9.53 -5.91 18.63
C PHE A 120 10.30 -6.94 19.47
N SER A 121 9.71 -7.48 20.55
CA SER A 121 10.32 -8.55 21.33
C SER A 121 10.61 -9.83 20.53
N SER A 122 9.98 -10.04 19.37
CA SER A 122 10.28 -11.18 18.48
C SER A 122 11.36 -10.87 17.44
N VAL A 123 11.69 -9.59 17.23
CA VAL A 123 12.54 -9.14 16.12
C VAL A 123 13.89 -8.63 16.60
N CYS A 124 13.98 -8.08 17.81
CA CYS A 124 15.22 -7.56 18.37
C CYS A 124 15.40 -7.90 19.84
N THR A 125 16.65 -7.87 20.30
CA THR A 125 16.99 -8.14 21.70
C THR A 125 16.54 -7.02 22.62
N ASP A 126 16.37 -7.31 23.92
CA ASP A 126 15.97 -6.30 24.92
C ASP A 126 16.90 -5.09 24.97
N THR A 127 18.19 -5.29 24.70
CA THR A 127 19.17 -4.21 24.65
C THR A 127 18.91 -3.28 23.45
N GLU A 128 18.69 -3.85 22.27
CA GLU A 128 18.40 -3.07 21.05
C GLU A 128 17.04 -2.38 21.12
N LEU A 129 16.04 -3.06 21.69
CA LEU A 129 14.70 -2.51 21.88
C LEU A 129 14.72 -1.33 22.86
N ALA A 130 15.45 -1.44 23.97
CA ALA A 130 15.58 -0.36 24.95
C ALA A 130 16.26 0.87 24.32
N ASN A 131 17.35 0.66 23.58
CA ASN A 131 18.05 1.72 22.86
C ASN A 131 17.14 2.42 21.83
N LYS A 132 16.35 1.65 21.07
CA LYS A 132 15.40 2.21 20.08
C LYS A 132 14.22 2.95 20.72
N LEU A 133 13.78 2.53 21.91
CA LEU A 133 12.75 3.21 22.69
C LEU A 133 13.29 4.41 23.49
N GLY A 134 14.62 4.65 23.49
CA GLY A 134 15.25 5.74 24.24
C GLY A 134 15.18 5.54 25.76
N ILE A 135 15.08 4.30 26.22
CA ILE A 135 15.00 3.96 27.65
C ILE A 135 16.11 3.01 28.06
N SER A 136 16.38 2.90 29.36
CA SER A 136 17.33 1.90 29.85
C SER A 136 16.74 0.49 29.77
N ARG A 137 17.59 -0.53 29.61
CA ARG A 137 17.19 -1.95 29.63
C ARG A 137 16.45 -2.33 30.92
N LYS A 138 16.83 -1.72 32.06
CA LYS A 138 16.15 -1.89 33.35
C LYS A 138 14.72 -1.33 33.31
N SER A 139 14.53 -0.15 32.73
CA SER A 139 13.20 0.47 32.57
C SER A 139 12.30 -0.34 31.63
N LEU A 140 12.85 -0.86 30.53
CA LEU A 140 12.14 -1.78 29.63
C LEU A 140 11.62 -3.01 30.37
N TRP A 141 12.44 -3.59 31.25
CA TRP A 141 12.07 -4.76 32.05
C TRP A 141 10.95 -4.45 33.07
N GLU A 142 11.05 -3.33 33.77
CA GLU A 142 10.00 -2.87 34.69
C GLU A 142 8.66 -2.66 33.96
N LYS A 143 8.69 -2.08 32.75
CA LYS A 143 7.52 -1.93 31.89
C LYS A 143 6.93 -3.27 31.45
N ARG A 144 7.75 -4.25 31.04
CA ARG A 144 7.27 -5.61 30.72
C ARG A 144 6.55 -6.25 31.90
N ARG A 145 7.13 -6.13 33.10
CA ARG A 145 6.53 -6.66 34.33
C ARG A 145 5.21 -5.95 34.65
N LYS A 146 5.15 -4.62 34.49
CA LYS A 146 3.92 -3.82 34.66
C LYS A 146 2.82 -4.20 33.67
N TYR A 147 3.19 -4.58 32.44
CA TYR A 147 2.24 -4.94 31.38
C TYR A 147 1.89 -6.45 31.32
N ASN A 148 2.35 -7.25 32.29
CA ASN A 148 2.19 -8.72 32.31
C ASN A 148 2.64 -9.40 31.00
N LEU A 149 3.71 -8.89 30.38
CA LEU A 149 4.27 -9.48 29.16
C LEU A 149 5.25 -10.61 29.53
N PRO A 150 5.12 -11.81 28.93
CA PRO A 150 5.97 -12.94 29.26
C PRO A 150 7.43 -12.66 28.85
N ARG A 151 8.35 -13.20 29.65
CA ARG A 151 9.79 -13.18 29.33
C ARG A 151 10.05 -14.21 28.22
N LYS A 152 10.82 -13.81 27.20
CA LYS A 152 11.51 -14.73 26.31
C LYS A 152 12.98 -14.82 26.72
#